data_AF-A0A2N3T8M7-F1
#
_entry.id   AF-A0A2N3T8M7-F1
#
_cell.length_a   1.000
_cell.length_b   1.000
_cell.length_c   1.000
_cell.angle_alpha   90.00
_cell.angle_beta   90.00
_cell.angle_gamma   90.00
#
_symmetry.space_group_name_H-M   'P 1'
#
loop_
_entity.id
_entity.type
_entity.pdbx_description
1 polymer ?
#
loop_
_entity_poly.entity_id
_entity_poly.type
_entity_poly.pdbx_seq_one_letter_code
_entity_poly.pdbx_strand_id
1 'polypeptide(L)'
;MCKNKFNGSNQTSKKVYSFIEKSNQDQIQGIGLFLIPDPERGILEFKKVAVPNLTFEETIKRGIHCEACKFIPFGYEMTFKEKTMIVKSVDDIDLQPCNVFLCSNCPSDRCFCSYLNGCI
;
A
#
# COMPACT_ATOMS: atom_id res chain seq x y z
N MET A 1 -8.21 -1.01 -18.03
CA MET A 1 -6.92 -1.48 -18.56
C MET A 1 -5.82 -0.50 -18.14
N CYS A 2 -5.05 -0.80 -17.08
CA CYS A 2 -3.82 -0.07 -16.80
C CYS A 2 -2.65 -0.89 -17.37
N LYS A 3 -2.33 -0.65 -18.65
CA LYS A 3 -1.07 -1.06 -19.25
C LYS A 3 -0.04 0.00 -18.89
N ASN A 4 0.79 -0.26 -17.89
CA ASN A 4 2.10 0.36 -17.76
C ASN A 4 3.05 -0.71 -17.21
N LYS A 5 4.06 -1.04 -18.02
CA LYS A 5 5.19 -1.89 -17.64
C LYS A 5 5.96 -1.22 -16.50
N PHE A 6 5.64 -1.58 -15.27
CA PHE A 6 6.52 -1.43 -14.11
C PHE A 6 6.49 -2.77 -13.40
N ASN A 7 7.66 -3.36 -13.14
CA ASN A 7 7.78 -4.72 -12.58
C ASN A 7 7.29 -4.87 -11.13
N GLY A 8 6.72 -3.81 -10.54
CA GLY A 8 5.92 -3.88 -9.31
C GLY A 8 4.67 -3.03 -9.46
N SER A 9 3.50 -3.63 -9.18
CA SER A 9 2.22 -2.92 -9.32
C SER A 9 2.06 -1.95 -8.15
N ASN A 10 2.32 -0.66 -8.35
CA ASN A 10 1.99 0.37 -7.37
C ASN A 10 0.47 0.46 -7.18
N GLN A 11 0.00 0.22 -5.96
CA GLN A 11 -1.40 0.18 -5.55
C GLN A 11 -1.81 1.40 -4.71
N THR A 12 -1.01 2.46 -4.75
CA THR A 12 -1.33 3.74 -4.07
C THR A 12 -2.54 4.38 -4.73
N SER A 13 -3.56 4.72 -3.94
CA SER A 13 -4.82 5.26 -4.46
C SER A 13 -4.67 6.69 -5.01
N LYS A 14 -5.47 7.06 -6.01
CA LYS A 14 -5.51 8.45 -6.54
C LYS A 14 -5.78 9.50 -5.47
N LYS A 15 -6.58 9.19 -4.44
CA LYS A 15 -6.85 10.10 -3.32
C LYS A 15 -5.59 10.37 -2.49
N VAL A 16 -4.77 9.35 -2.30
CA VAL A 16 -3.46 9.50 -1.64
C VAL A 16 -2.53 10.35 -2.51
N TYR A 17 -2.48 10.13 -3.83
CA TYR A 17 -1.75 11.02 -4.74
C TYR A 17 -2.16 12.48 -4.62
N SER A 18 -3.46 12.77 -4.65
CA SER A 18 -3.96 14.14 -4.51
C SER A 18 -3.65 14.75 -3.13
N PHE A 19 -3.57 13.95 -2.08
CA PHE A 19 -3.11 14.40 -0.77
C PHE A 19 -1.63 14.79 -0.82
N ILE A 20 -0.79 13.93 -1.41
CA ILE A 20 0.66 14.17 -1.50
C ILE A 20 0.95 15.43 -2.33
N GLU A 21 0.27 15.61 -3.47
CA GLU A 21 0.40 16.80 -4.32
C GLU A 21 0.04 18.10 -3.57
N LYS A 22 -0.99 18.07 -2.71
CA LYS A 22 -1.39 19.23 -1.90
C LYS A 22 -0.42 19.55 -0.77
N SER A 23 0.30 18.55 -0.28
CA SER A 23 1.12 18.65 0.93
C SER A 23 2.63 18.73 0.64
N ASN A 24 3.02 18.94 -0.63
CA ASN A 24 4.39 19.04 -1.13
C ASN A 24 5.15 17.68 -1.11
N GLN A 25 5.34 17.09 -2.29
CA GLN A 25 5.74 15.68 -2.50
C GLN A 25 7.01 15.25 -1.75
N ASP A 26 8.00 16.13 -1.62
CA ASP A 26 9.34 15.78 -1.14
C ASP A 26 9.48 15.75 0.39
N GLN A 27 8.44 16.17 1.13
CA GLN A 27 8.51 16.29 2.59
C GLN A 27 7.59 15.31 3.33
N ILE A 28 6.65 14.68 2.64
CA ILE A 28 5.65 13.82 3.27
C ILE A 28 6.24 12.44 3.48
N GLN A 29 6.53 12.15 4.73
CA GLN A 29 6.83 10.80 5.17
C GLN A 29 5.55 10.01 5.43
N GLY A 30 5.67 8.70 5.33
CA GLY A 30 4.61 7.76 5.56
C GLY A 30 5.16 6.35 5.66
N ILE A 31 4.31 5.40 5.31
CA ILE A 31 4.61 3.98 5.39
C ILE A 31 4.59 3.40 3.98
N GLY A 32 5.70 2.77 3.60
CA GLY A 32 5.79 1.96 2.40
C GLY A 32 5.40 0.52 2.71
N LEU A 33 4.38 0.03 2.03
CA LEU A 33 3.95 -1.36 2.06
C LEU A 33 4.54 -2.08 0.85
N PHE A 34 5.11 -3.26 1.05
CA PHE A 34 5.79 -4.05 0.02
C PHE A 34 5.38 -5.51 0.10
N LEU A 35 5.07 -6.09 -1.07
CA LEU A 35 4.78 -7.51 -1.20
C LEU A 35 6.02 -8.17 -1.80
N ILE A 36 6.66 -9.03 -1.00
CA ILE A 36 7.91 -9.69 -1.37
C ILE A 36 7.75 -11.21 -1.33
N PRO A 37 8.52 -11.97 -2.11
CA PRO A 37 8.53 -13.43 -2.03
C PRO A 37 8.84 -13.92 -0.61
N ASP A 38 8.21 -15.02 -0.20
CA ASP A 38 8.44 -15.67 1.09
C ASP A 38 8.88 -17.14 0.92
N PRO A 39 10.16 -17.37 0.59
CA PRO A 39 10.65 -18.70 0.21
C PRO A 39 10.59 -19.73 1.35
N GLU A 40 10.49 -19.26 2.60
CA GLU A 40 10.33 -20.13 3.78
C GLU A 40 8.95 -20.79 3.83
N ARG A 41 7.93 -20.17 3.21
CA ARG A 41 6.57 -20.70 3.15
C ARG A 41 6.30 -21.49 1.88
N GLY A 42 6.95 -21.14 0.77
CA GLY A 42 6.83 -21.86 -0.49
C GLY A 42 7.25 -21.06 -1.72
N ILE A 43 7.31 -21.73 -2.87
CA ILE A 43 7.79 -21.15 -4.14
C ILE A 43 6.84 -20.10 -4.74
N LEU A 44 5.55 -20.14 -4.39
CA LEU A 44 4.53 -19.18 -4.86
C LEU A 44 4.02 -18.30 -3.71
N GLU A 45 4.69 -18.32 -2.56
CA GLU A 45 4.26 -17.62 -1.36
C GLU A 45 4.86 -16.23 -1.28
N PHE A 46 4.10 -15.31 -0.66
CA PHE A 46 4.48 -13.92 -0.50
C PHE A 46 4.21 -13.45 0.94
N LYS A 47 4.96 -12.44 1.38
CA LYS A 47 4.72 -11.73 2.63
C LYS A 47 4.62 -10.24 2.42
N LYS A 48 3.84 -9.61 3.29
CA LYS A 48 3.66 -8.16 3.35
C LYS A 48 4.62 -7.58 4.37
N VAL A 49 5.31 -6.52 3.99
CA VAL A 49 6.24 -5.78 4.85
C VAL A 49 5.81 -4.32 4.88
N ALA A 50 5.75 -3.73 6.05
CA ALA A 50 5.54 -2.30 6.23
C ALA A 50 6.84 -1.65 6.71
N VAL A 51 7.25 -0.57 6.05
CA VAL A 51 8.46 0.18 6.38
C VAL A 51 8.05 1.63 6.68
N PRO A 52 8.22 2.11 7.91
CA PRO A 52 7.87 3.48 8.28
C PRO A 52 8.89 4.50 7.76
N ASN A 53 8.51 5.77 7.82
CA ASN A 53 9.35 6.94 7.52
C ASN A 53 9.93 6.97 6.11
N LEU A 54 9.22 6.38 5.14
CA LEU A 54 9.57 6.53 3.73
C LEU A 54 8.84 7.71 3.13
N THR A 55 9.46 8.35 2.14
CA THR A 55 8.75 9.22 1.21
C THR A 55 7.99 8.40 0.17
N PHE A 56 7.09 9.07 -0.55
CA PHE A 56 6.41 8.46 -1.70
C PHE A 56 7.43 7.98 -2.75
N GLU A 57 8.41 8.81 -3.09
CA GLU A 57 9.42 8.47 -4.12
C GLU A 57 10.27 7.26 -3.72
N GLU A 58 10.75 7.20 -2.46
CA GLU A 58 11.48 6.04 -1.96
C GLU A 58 10.64 4.77 -2.00
N THR A 59 9.35 4.87 -1.66
CA THR A 59 8.42 3.74 -1.72
C THR A 59 8.27 3.22 -3.14
N ILE A 60 8.13 4.11 -4.13
CA ILE A 60 8.04 3.71 -5.54
C ILE A 60 9.37 3.12 -6.02
N LYS A 61 10.50 3.76 -5.74
CA LYS A 61 11.84 3.28 -6.14
C LYS A 61 12.15 1.90 -5.56
N ARG A 62 11.78 1.62 -4.31
CA ARG A 62 11.93 0.28 -3.72
C ARG A 62 10.92 -0.71 -4.30
N GLY A 63 9.69 -0.25 -4.54
CA GLY A 63 8.59 -1.07 -5.02
C GLY A 63 8.79 -1.68 -6.41
N ILE A 64 9.70 -1.13 -7.24
CA ILE A 64 10.04 -1.73 -8.55
C ILE A 64 10.66 -3.13 -8.43
N HIS A 65 11.17 -3.47 -7.25
CA HIS A 65 11.78 -4.77 -6.93
C HIS A 65 10.84 -5.70 -6.14
N CYS A 66 9.57 -5.29 -5.97
CA CYS A 66 8.56 -6.03 -5.23
C CYS A 66 7.42 -6.43 -6.17
N GLU A 67 6.66 -7.46 -5.81
CA GLU A 67 5.47 -7.87 -6.58
C GLU A 67 4.43 -6.73 -6.61
N ALA A 68 4.28 -6.06 -5.47
CA ALA A 68 3.42 -4.90 -5.31
C ALA A 68 3.98 -3.94 -4.26
N CYS A 69 3.61 -2.66 -4.37
CA CYS A 69 3.86 -1.68 -3.32
C CYS A 69 2.68 -0.73 -3.13
N LYS A 70 2.60 -0.08 -1.96
CA LYS A 70 1.61 0.95 -1.66
C LYS A 70 2.18 1.95 -0.65
N PHE A 71 1.97 3.24 -0.88
CA PHE A 71 2.35 4.28 0.07
C PHE A 71 1.12 4.76 0.86
N ILE A 72 1.31 4.97 2.16
CA ILE A 72 0.31 5.56 3.06
C ILE A 72 0.96 6.74 3.78
N PRO A 73 0.54 7.99 3.52
CA PRO A 73 1.14 9.16 4.17
C PRO A 73 0.80 9.22 5.65
N PHE A 74 1.73 9.72 6.48
CA PHE A 74 1.36 10.14 7.83
C PHE A 74 0.41 11.33 7.78
N GLY A 75 -0.52 11.39 8.74
CA GLY A 75 -1.56 12.42 8.77
C GLY A 75 -2.70 12.18 7.77
N TYR A 76 -2.62 11.14 6.94
CA TYR A 76 -3.70 10.76 6.05
C TYR A 76 -4.83 10.08 6.83
N GLU A 77 -6.05 10.58 6.62
CA GLU A 77 -7.26 9.99 7.20
C GLU A 77 -7.67 8.75 6.40
N MET A 78 -7.75 7.62 7.08
CA MET A 78 -8.19 6.35 6.53
C MET A 78 -9.36 5.81 7.35
N THR A 79 -10.39 5.32 6.69
CA THR A 79 -11.49 4.58 7.31
C THR A 79 -11.26 3.07 7.08
N PHE A 80 -11.33 2.32 8.17
CA PHE A 80 -11.23 0.87 8.18
C PHE A 80 -12.40 0.29 8.96
N LYS A 81 -13.23 -0.56 8.33
CA LYS A 81 -14.42 -1.16 8.98
C LYS A 81 -15.26 -0.12 9.75
N GLU A 82 -15.64 0.97 9.07
CA GLU A 82 -16.44 2.09 9.64
C GLU A 82 -15.72 2.92 10.72
N LYS A 83 -14.46 2.64 11.05
CA LYS A 83 -13.63 3.46 11.94
C LYS A 83 -12.70 4.35 11.14
N THR A 84 -12.85 5.65 11.29
CA THR A 84 -11.90 6.63 10.75
C THR A 84 -10.72 6.77 11.70
N MET A 85 -9.50 6.71 11.16
CA MET A 85 -8.24 6.89 11.88
C MET A 85 -7.28 7.74 11.07
N ILE A 86 -6.41 8.46 11.77
CA ILE A 86 -5.30 9.19 11.15
C ILE A 86 -4.06 8.34 11.32
N VAL A 87 -3.37 8.04 10.23
CA VAL A 87 -2.17 7.19 10.25
C VAL A 87 -1.01 7.96 10.88
N LYS A 88 -0.44 7.41 11.95
CA LYS A 88 0.67 8.03 12.70
C LYS A 88 1.91 7.14 12.77
N SER A 89 1.73 5.82 12.68
CA SER A 89 2.81 4.85 12.86
C SER A 89 2.52 3.55 12.10
N VAL A 90 3.51 2.68 12.00
CA VAL A 90 3.33 1.35 11.40
C VAL A 90 2.38 0.45 12.20
N ASP A 91 2.28 0.66 13.51
CA ASP A 91 1.40 -0.11 14.41
C ASP A 91 -0.09 0.15 14.12
N ASP A 92 -0.38 1.26 13.45
CA ASP A 92 -1.73 1.59 12.96
C ASP A 92 -2.14 0.71 11.77
N ILE A 93 -1.20 0.00 11.14
CA ILE A 93 -1.43 -0.83 9.96
C ILE A 93 -1.48 -2.30 10.36
N ASP A 94 -2.68 -2.87 10.26
CA ASP A 94 -2.86 -4.31 10.28
C ASP A 94 -2.53 -4.92 8.92
N LEU A 95 -1.41 -5.67 8.84
CA LEU A 95 -0.97 -6.38 7.63
C LEU A 95 -1.70 -7.71 7.39
N GLN A 96 -2.82 -7.96 8.08
CA GLN A 96 -3.62 -9.16 7.91
C GLN A 96 -3.88 -9.51 6.42
N PRO A 97 -3.99 -10.81 6.10
CA PRO A 97 -4.27 -11.27 4.75
C PRO A 97 -5.55 -10.60 4.24
N CYS A 98 -5.50 -10.11 3.01
CA CYS A 98 -6.65 -9.50 2.36
C CYS A 98 -7.76 -10.53 2.28
N ASN A 99 -8.86 -10.32 2.99
CA ASN A 99 -10.05 -11.11 2.76
C ASN A 99 -10.72 -10.59 1.49
N VAL A 100 -10.73 -11.40 0.44
CA VAL A 100 -11.27 -11.06 -0.90
C VAL A 100 -12.72 -10.55 -0.81
N PHE A 101 -13.49 -11.01 0.18
CA PHE A 101 -14.86 -10.56 0.44
C PHE A 101 -14.97 -9.08 0.89
N LEU A 102 -13.89 -8.49 1.40
CA LEU A 102 -13.89 -7.14 1.98
C LEU A 102 -13.16 -6.12 1.09
N CYS A 103 -12.61 -6.57 -0.04
CA CYS A 103 -11.99 -5.73 -1.05
C CYS A 103 -12.54 -6.10 -2.43
N SER A 104 -13.68 -5.52 -2.79
CA SER A 104 -14.49 -5.88 -3.96
C SER A 104 -13.76 -5.85 -5.31
N ASN A 105 -12.59 -5.22 -5.38
CA ASN A 105 -11.79 -5.10 -6.61
C ASN A 105 -10.38 -5.73 -6.51
N CYS A 106 -10.04 -6.43 -5.43
CA CYS A 106 -8.72 -7.06 -5.30
C CYS A 106 -8.80 -8.54 -5.69
N PRO A 107 -8.23 -8.95 -6.85
CA PRO A 107 -8.42 -10.29 -7.38
C PRO A 107 -7.58 -11.37 -6.69
N SER A 108 -6.72 -11.03 -5.72
CA SER A 108 -5.83 -11.99 -5.05
C SER A 108 -5.29 -11.48 -3.72
N ASP A 109 -4.72 -12.36 -2.92
CA ASP A 109 -3.90 -12.07 -1.74
C ASP A 109 -2.72 -11.10 -2.00
N ARG A 110 -2.38 -10.85 -3.27
CA ARG A 110 -1.31 -9.97 -3.72
C ARG A 110 -1.62 -8.47 -3.69
N CYS A 111 -2.78 -8.03 -3.17
CA CYS A 111 -3.03 -6.60 -2.95
C CYS A 111 -2.93 -6.14 -1.48
N PHE A 112 -2.74 -4.85 -1.33
CA PHE A 112 -2.87 -4.11 -0.07
C PHE A 112 -4.28 -3.53 0.05
N CYS A 113 -5.15 -4.25 0.74
CA CYS A 113 -6.51 -3.79 1.03
C CYS A 113 -6.48 -2.57 1.95
N SER A 114 -6.98 -1.45 1.45
CA SER A 114 -7.59 -0.43 2.31
C SER A 114 -9.10 -0.59 2.16
N TYR A 115 -9.83 -0.77 3.26
CA TYR A 115 -11.30 -0.86 3.21
C TYR A 115 -11.94 0.39 2.60
N LEU A 116 -11.22 1.51 2.59
CA LEU A 116 -11.57 2.67 1.78
C LEU A 116 -11.02 2.57 0.37
N ASN A 117 -11.98 2.53 -0.55
CA ASN A 117 -11.84 2.64 -1.99
C ASN A 117 -11.22 1.38 -2.59
N GLY A 118 -12.08 0.56 -3.20
CA GLY A 118 -11.65 -0.51 -4.11
C GLY A 118 -10.61 -0.02 -5.11
N CYS A 119 -9.89 -0.96 -5.74
CA CYS A 119 -8.85 -0.68 -6.71
C CYS A 119 -9.24 0.50 -7.61
N ILE A 120 -8.42 1.54 -7.54
CA ILE A 120 -8.41 2.63 -8.51
C ILE A 120 -7.31 2.32 -9.52
#